data_AF-A0A7M4CJI2-F1
#
_entry.id   AF-A0A7M4CJI2-F1
#
_cell.length_a   1.000
_cell.length_b   1.000
_cell.length_c   1.000
_cell.angle_alpha   90.00
_cell.angle_beta   90.00
_cell.angle_gamma   90.00
#
_symmetry.space_group_name_H-M   'P 1'
#
loop_
_entity.id
_entity.type
_entity.pdbx_description
1 polymer ?
#
loop_
_entity_poly.entity_id
_entity_poly.type
_entity_poly.pdbx_seq_one_letter_code
_entity_poly.pdbx_strand_id
1 'polypeptide(L)'
;MVCGANKAYNLGITREDQKMAASLGGGMAVRGTCGAMIGAVMILGRIFAIEKAHKCPHLKDIVKDYIDYFDKQLCSRECYELRAMHKNDCNMIIAETAKMLDEVITKYSN
;
A
#
# COMPACT_ATOMS: atom_id res chain seq x y z
N MET A 1 0.51 -6.54 3.96
CA MET A 1 -0.22 -5.83 2.90
C MET A 1 -0.44 -6.71 1.67
N VAL A 2 0.55 -6.90 0.79
CA VAL A 2 0.39 -7.59 -0.52
C VAL A 2 -0.28 -8.97 -0.41
N CYS A 3 0.16 -9.83 0.51
CA CYS A 3 -0.44 -11.15 0.72
C CYS A 3 -1.92 -11.08 1.16
N GLY A 4 -2.27 -10.11 2.00
CA GLY A 4 -3.65 -9.90 2.46
C GLY A 4 -4.56 -9.46 1.31
N ALA A 5 -4.14 -8.43 0.57
CA ALA A 5 -4.88 -7.94 -0.59
C ALA A 5 -5.00 -8.99 -1.70
N ASN A 6 -3.95 -9.78 -1.96
CA ASN A 6 -4.02 -10.87 -2.93
C ASN A 6 -5.12 -11.88 -2.61
N LYS A 7 -5.30 -12.21 -1.33
CA LYS A 7 -6.37 -13.10 -0.87
C LYS A 7 -7.74 -12.43 -0.97
N ALA A 8 -7.85 -11.17 -0.55
CA ALA A 8 -9.10 -10.43 -0.51
C ALA A 8 -9.69 -10.19 -1.92
N TYR A 9 -8.85 -9.83 -2.89
CA TYR A 9 -9.29 -9.47 -4.25
C TYR A 9 -8.98 -10.54 -5.30
N ASN A 10 -8.53 -11.73 -4.89
CA ASN A 10 -8.18 -12.85 -5.78
C ASN A 10 -7.28 -12.43 -6.97
N LEU A 11 -6.17 -11.75 -6.69
CA LEU A 11 -5.36 -11.06 -7.71
C LEU A 11 -4.41 -11.97 -8.51
N GLY A 12 -4.37 -13.26 -8.18
CA GLY A 12 -3.47 -14.23 -8.82
C GLY A 12 -1.99 -13.94 -8.61
N ILE A 13 -1.62 -13.13 -7.61
CA ILE A 13 -0.20 -12.85 -7.29
C ILE A 13 0.40 -14.13 -6.72
N THR A 14 1.41 -14.66 -7.40
CA THR A 14 2.07 -15.90 -7.01
C THR A 14 3.00 -15.68 -5.81
N ARG A 15 3.51 -16.77 -5.24
CA ARG A 15 4.50 -16.69 -4.17
C ARG A 15 5.82 -16.10 -4.65
N GLU A 16 6.19 -16.30 -5.91
CA GLU A 16 7.39 -15.70 -6.49
C GLU A 16 7.23 -14.18 -6.64
N ASP A 17 6.07 -13.71 -7.11
CA ASP A 17 5.79 -12.28 -7.19
C ASP A 17 5.85 -11.59 -5.81
N GLN A 18 5.37 -12.28 -4.77
CA GLN A 18 5.40 -11.77 -3.40
C GLN A 18 6.83 -11.56 -2.86
N LYS A 19 7.84 -12.27 -3.39
CA LYS A 19 9.24 -12.04 -3.00
C LYS A 19 9.69 -10.63 -3.31
N MET A 20 9.14 -9.99 -4.35
CA MET A 20 9.45 -8.59 -4.68
C MET A 20 9.10 -7.62 -3.54
N ALA A 21 8.09 -7.94 -2.73
CA ALA A 21 7.68 -7.10 -1.59
C ALA A 21 8.45 -7.42 -0.29
N ALA A 22 9.25 -8.49 -0.25
CA ALA A 22 9.92 -8.95 0.98
C ALA A 22 10.97 -7.94 1.50
N SER A 23 11.56 -7.14 0.61
CA SER A 23 12.55 -6.12 0.94
C SER A 23 11.95 -4.85 1.58
N LEU A 24 10.63 -4.69 1.60
CA LEU A 24 9.96 -3.49 2.10
C LEU A 24 9.83 -3.46 3.63
N GLY A 25 10.12 -4.58 4.30
CA GLY A 25 10.04 -4.71 5.75
C GLY A 25 10.89 -3.69 6.50
N GLY A 26 10.35 -3.16 7.61
CA GLY A 26 11.07 -2.20 8.46
C GLY A 26 11.46 -0.88 7.77
N GLY A 27 10.76 -0.51 6.69
CA GLY A 27 11.11 0.66 5.88
C GLY A 27 12.42 0.44 5.12
N MET A 28 12.51 -0.69 4.42
CA MET A 28 13.70 -1.13 3.68
C MET A 28 14.95 -1.27 4.58
N ALA A 29 14.76 -1.79 5.80
CA ALA A 29 15.77 -1.91 6.86
C ALA A 29 16.43 -0.60 7.36
N VAL A 30 16.12 0.54 6.73
CA VAL A 30 16.65 1.86 7.12
C VAL A 30 15.62 2.71 7.87
N ARG A 31 14.49 2.11 8.27
CA ARG A 31 13.35 2.81 8.89
C ARG A 31 12.77 3.94 8.03
N GLY A 32 13.00 3.85 6.72
CA GLY A 32 12.46 4.76 5.72
C GLY A 32 10.96 4.54 5.49
N THR A 33 10.51 4.82 4.28
CA THR A 33 9.09 4.73 3.89
C THR A 33 8.39 3.41 4.27
N CYS A 34 7.17 3.51 4.80
CA CYS A 34 6.37 2.39 5.30
C CYS A 34 6.12 1.31 4.25
N GLY A 35 6.58 0.08 4.52
CA GLY A 35 6.38 -1.05 3.62
C GLY A 35 4.92 -1.45 3.42
N ALA A 36 4.03 -1.18 4.38
CA ALA A 36 2.60 -1.41 4.20
C ALA A 36 2.01 -0.45 3.16
N MET A 37 2.38 0.83 3.22
CA MET A 37 1.97 1.85 2.26
C MET A 37 2.48 1.54 0.85
N ILE A 38 3.77 1.22 0.70
CA ILE A 38 4.33 0.82 -0.59
C ILE A 38 3.61 -0.42 -1.12
N GLY A 39 3.39 -1.41 -0.26
CA GLY A 39 2.65 -2.62 -0.63
C GLY A 39 1.23 -2.34 -1.13
N ALA A 40 0.54 -1.34 -0.57
CA ALA A 40 -0.79 -0.95 -1.04
C ALA A 40 -0.74 -0.29 -2.42
N VAL A 41 0.25 0.59 -2.66
CA VAL A 41 0.49 1.19 -3.99
C VAL A 41 0.79 0.10 -5.04
N MET A 42 1.54 -0.94 -4.69
CA MET A 42 1.76 -2.09 -5.57
C MET A 42 0.44 -2.78 -5.96
N ILE A 43 -0.51 -2.89 -5.02
CA ILE A 43 -1.82 -3.50 -5.27
C ILE A 43 -2.67 -2.61 -6.18
N LEU A 44 -2.68 -1.29 -5.97
CA LEU A 44 -3.35 -0.37 -6.88
C LEU A 44 -2.80 -0.50 -8.31
N GLY A 45 -1.48 -0.62 -8.46
CA GLY A 45 -0.85 -0.93 -9.75
C GLY A 45 -1.33 -2.26 -10.32
N ARG A 46 -1.39 -3.33 -9.52
CA ARG A 46 -1.85 -4.66 -9.96
C ARG A 46 -3.30 -4.65 -10.47
N ILE A 47 -4.17 -3.84 -9.87
CA ILE A 47 -5.61 -3.78 -10.18
C ILE A 47 -5.87 -2.84 -11.36
N PHE A 48 -5.33 -1.63 -11.33
CA PHE A 48 -5.73 -0.55 -12.25
C PHE A 48 -4.73 -0.27 -13.38
N ALA A 49 -3.52 -0.84 -13.37
CA ALA A 49 -2.61 -0.66 -14.50
C ALA A 49 -3.05 -1.51 -15.71
N ILE A 50 -3.27 -0.86 -16.85
CA ILE A 50 -3.62 -1.52 -18.12
C ILE A 50 -2.35 -1.95 -18.89
N GLU A 51 -1.28 -1.13 -18.82
CA GLU A 51 0.04 -1.45 -19.38
C GLU A 51 1.18 -0.89 -18.50
N LYS A 52 1.70 0.31 -18.81
CA LYS A 52 2.76 1.02 -18.09
C LYS A 52 2.18 2.24 -17.40
N ALA A 53 2.69 2.60 -16.21
CA ALA A 53 2.15 3.70 -15.41
C ALA A 53 2.00 5.04 -16.16
N HIS A 54 2.91 5.38 -17.09
CA HIS A 54 2.84 6.61 -17.90
C HIS A 54 1.74 6.61 -18.97
N LYS A 55 1.11 5.46 -19.24
CA LYS A 55 -0.03 5.32 -20.15
C LYS A 55 -1.37 5.19 -19.42
N CYS A 56 -1.37 5.26 -18.09
CA CYS A 56 -2.58 5.17 -17.26
C CYS A 56 -2.72 6.44 -16.42
N PRO A 57 -3.21 7.57 -16.99
CA PRO A 57 -3.38 8.81 -16.25
C PRO A 57 -4.20 8.61 -14.96
N HIS A 58 -5.25 7.78 -15.05
CA HIS A 58 -6.12 7.47 -13.92
C HIS A 58 -5.41 6.77 -12.75
N LEU A 59 -4.40 5.92 -13.02
CA LEU A 59 -3.64 5.26 -11.95
C LEU A 59 -2.87 6.27 -11.10
N LYS A 60 -2.36 7.35 -11.72
CA LYS A 60 -1.65 8.41 -10.99
C LYS A 60 -2.59 9.12 -10.01
N ASP A 61 -3.82 9.40 -10.44
CA ASP A 61 -4.82 10.05 -9.59
C ASP A 61 -5.26 9.13 -8.45
N ILE A 62 -5.49 7.84 -8.71
CA ILE A 62 -5.82 6.85 -7.68
C ILE A 62 -4.71 6.75 -6.63
N VAL A 63 -3.45 6.65 -7.07
CA VAL A 63 -2.30 6.57 -6.16
C VAL A 63 -2.16 7.86 -5.35
N LYS A 64 -2.36 9.03 -5.98
CA LYS A 64 -2.31 10.30 -5.26
C LYS A 64 -3.41 10.38 -4.20
N ASP A 65 -4.64 10.06 -4.55
CA ASP A 65 -5.77 10.05 -3.62
C ASP A 65 -5.51 9.11 -2.43
N TYR A 66 -4.96 7.92 -2.69
CA TYR A 66 -4.58 6.98 -1.64
C TYR A 66 -3.48 7.55 -0.73
N ILE A 67 -2.46 8.17 -1.29
CA ILE A 67 -1.35 8.75 -0.52
C ILE A 67 -1.82 9.96 0.32
N ASP A 68 -2.63 10.84 -0.27
CA ASP A 68 -3.22 11.98 0.45
C ASP A 68 -4.14 11.49 1.58
N TYR A 69 -4.84 10.37 1.38
CA TYR A 69 -5.65 9.76 2.43
C TYR A 69 -4.78 9.16 3.54
N PHE A 70 -3.72 8.44 3.18
CA PHE A 70 -2.75 7.86 4.11
C PHE A 70 -2.12 8.95 5.01
N ASP A 71 -1.69 10.06 4.42
CA ASP A 71 -1.10 11.18 5.17
C ASP A 71 -2.09 11.80 6.15
N LYS A 72 -3.36 11.93 5.76
CA LYS A 72 -4.41 12.47 6.63
C LYS A 72 -4.72 11.56 7.82
N GLN A 73 -4.63 10.24 7.65
CA GLN A 73 -4.96 9.28 8.71
C GLN A 73 -3.78 8.98 9.64
N LEU A 74 -2.57 8.87 9.09
CA LEU A 74 -1.40 8.37 9.83
C LEU A 74 -0.30 9.42 10.02
N CYS A 75 -0.47 10.63 9.48
CA CYS A 75 0.37 11.82 9.70
C CYS A 75 1.84 11.72 9.26
N SER A 76 2.33 10.56 8.86
CA SER A 76 3.67 10.35 8.33
C SER A 76 3.70 9.15 7.40
N ARG A 77 4.68 9.12 6.49
CA ARG A 77 4.96 7.98 5.61
C ARG A 77 6.16 7.17 6.08
N GLU A 78 6.96 7.70 7.01
CA GLU A 78 8.21 7.10 7.44
C GLU A 78 7.95 6.05 8.54
N CYS A 79 8.54 4.86 8.36
CA CYS A 79 8.35 3.74 9.26
C CYS A 79 8.85 4.06 10.67
N TYR A 80 9.93 4.84 10.79
CA TYR A 80 10.41 5.33 12.07
C TYR A 80 9.33 6.12 12.83
N GLU A 81 8.78 7.15 12.20
CA GLU A 81 7.83 8.09 12.80
C GLU A 81 6.50 7.41 13.10
N LEU A 82 5.98 6.62 12.16
CA LEU A 82 4.75 5.85 12.33
C LEU A 82 4.86 4.91 13.54
N ARG A 83 5.97 4.19 13.67
CA ARG A 83 6.18 3.31 14.84
C ARG A 83 6.28 4.12 16.13
N ALA A 84 6.89 5.30 16.12
CA ALA A 84 6.94 6.15 17.31
C ALA A 84 5.54 6.64 17.72
N MET A 85 4.74 7.13 16.78
CA MET A 85 3.39 7.64 17.03
C MET A 85 2.40 6.54 17.46
N HIS A 86 2.57 5.32 16.94
CA HIS A 86 1.64 4.22 17.14
C HIS A 86 2.20 3.11 18.05
N LYS A 87 3.04 3.46 19.03
CA LYS A 87 3.54 2.54 20.07
C LYS A 87 4.20 1.26 19.52
N ASN A 88 4.90 1.38 18.41
CA ASN A 88 5.53 0.30 17.65
C ASN A 88 4.58 -0.78 17.12
N ASP A 89 3.27 -0.51 17.07
CA ASP A 89 2.26 -1.45 16.58
C ASP A 89 2.13 -1.38 15.04
N CYS A 90 2.96 -2.17 14.37
CA CYS A 90 2.87 -2.32 12.92
C CYS A 90 1.56 -3.00 12.46
N ASN A 91 0.91 -3.80 13.30
CA ASN A 91 -0.30 -4.52 12.91
C ASN A 91 -1.48 -3.55 12.79
N MET A 92 -1.61 -2.63 13.73
CA MET A 92 -2.60 -1.56 13.65
C MET A 92 -2.37 -0.70 12.39
N ILE A 93 -1.13 -0.27 12.13
CA ILE A 93 -0.79 0.49 10.93
C ILE A 93 -1.18 -0.30 9.66
N ILE A 94 -0.85 -1.59 9.59
CA ILE A 94 -1.19 -2.46 8.45
C ILE A 94 -2.72 -2.56 8.28
N ALA A 95 -3.47 -2.69 9.38
CA ALA A 95 -4.92 -2.80 9.33
C ALA A 95 -5.56 -1.51 8.81
N GLU A 96 -5.15 -0.34 9.32
CA GLU A 96 -5.65 0.95 8.83
C GLU A 96 -5.26 1.17 7.37
N THR A 97 -4.00 0.84 7.02
CA THR A 97 -3.54 0.87 5.62
C THR A 97 -4.40 0.01 4.71
N ALA A 98 -4.81 -1.19 5.18
CA ALA A 98 -5.61 -2.11 4.39
C ALA A 98 -7.06 -1.62 4.22
N LYS A 99 -7.63 -1.03 5.27
CA LYS A 99 -8.94 -0.38 5.21
C LYS A 99 -8.95 0.78 4.21
N MET A 100 -7.96 1.67 4.28
CA MET A 100 -7.83 2.78 3.33
C MET A 100 -7.67 2.28 1.88
N LEU A 101 -6.92 1.20 1.68
CA LEU A 101 -6.77 0.58 0.36
C LEU A 101 -8.11 0.06 -0.17
N ASP A 102 -8.91 -0.60 0.67
CA ASP A 102 -10.23 -1.13 0.30
C ASP A 102 -11.23 -0.02 -0.08
N GLU A 103 -11.25 1.07 0.70
CA GLU A 103 -12.08 2.24 0.40
C GLU A 103 -11.69 2.89 -0.94
N VAL A 104 -10.39 3.03 -1.22
CA VAL A 104 -9.92 3.57 -2.50
C VAL A 104 -10.26 2.62 -3.65
N ILE A 105 -10.02 1.31 -3.52
CA ILE A 105 -10.38 0.35 -4.56
C ILE A 105 -11.88 0.41 -4.85
N THR A 106 -12.72 0.44 -3.80
CA THR A 106 -14.17 0.53 -3.93
C THR A 106 -14.60 1.83 -4.61
N LYS A 107 -13.99 2.97 -4.25
CA LYS A 107 -14.27 4.28 -4.86
C LYS A 107 -14.02 4.30 -6.38
N TYR A 108 -12.98 3.62 -6.84
CA TYR A 108 -12.54 3.66 -8.25
C TYR A 108 -12.94 2.44 -9.09
N SER A 109 -13.60 1.45 -8.48
CA SER A 109 -14.12 0.27 -9.19
C SER A 109 -15.63 0.40 -9.52
N ASN A 110 -16.30 1.44 -9.02
CA ASN A 110 -17.69 1.81 -9.29
C ASN A 110 -17.74 3.06 -10.17
#